data_AF-A0A7C1BHI7-F1
#
_entry.id   AF-A0A7C1BHI7-F1
#
_cell.length_a   1.000
_cell.length_b   1.000
_cell.length_c   1.000
_cell.angle_alpha   90.00
_cell.angle_beta   90.00
_cell.angle_gamma   90.00
#
_symmetry.space_group_name_H-M   'P 1'
#
loop_
_entity.id
_entity.type
_entity.pdbx_description
1 polymer ?
#
loop_
_entity_poly.entity_id
_entity_poly.type
_entity_poly.pdbx_seq_one_letter_code
_entity_poly.pdbx_strand_id
1 'polypeptide(L)'
;MISLSFAKGTVVVASNFRLPHTAWDERLGCYRCLAMFYEDLVGYLKLSGLEYEDKVLDLLPMQDLSCCELGLRLHDYQEEALKKWLQTRRGALVLPTGAGKTVVGIKAISVLNVPTLVVVPTLE
;
A
#
# COMPACT_ATOMS: atom_id res chain seq x y z
N MET A 1 4.83 24.08 -7.89
CA MET A 1 4.09 22.82 -8.08
C MET A 1 4.78 21.76 -7.24
N ILE A 2 4.04 21.01 -6.43
CA ILE A 2 4.63 19.98 -5.57
C ILE A 2 4.89 18.74 -6.43
N SER A 3 6.05 18.10 -6.32
CA SER A 3 6.31 16.83 -7.02
C SER A 3 6.82 15.76 -6.07
N LEU A 4 6.27 14.56 -6.19
CA LEU A 4 6.66 13.38 -5.42
C LEU A 4 7.38 12.39 -6.34
N SER A 5 8.51 11.83 -5.89
CA SER A 5 9.24 10.79 -6.63
C SER A 5 9.86 9.77 -5.70
N PHE A 6 10.03 8.54 -6.18
CA PHE A 6 10.70 7.48 -5.41
C PHE A 6 12.22 7.49 -5.64
N ALA A 7 13.00 7.37 -4.56
CA ALA A 7 14.44 7.21 -4.64
C ALA A 7 14.97 6.35 -3.48
N LYS A 8 15.56 5.19 -3.80
CA LYS A 8 16.33 4.34 -2.86
C LYS A 8 15.60 4.06 -1.53
N GLY A 9 14.30 3.75 -1.57
CA GLY A 9 13.49 3.47 -0.37
C GLY A 9 12.89 4.69 0.33
N THR A 10 13.04 5.88 -0.26
CA THR A 10 12.49 7.14 0.25
C THR A 10 11.61 7.81 -0.79
N VAL A 11 10.69 8.66 -0.32
CA VAL A 11 9.97 9.60 -1.19
C VAL A 11 10.71 10.94 -1.12
N VAL A 12 11.10 11.42 -2.29
CA VAL A 12 11.64 12.77 -2.49
C VAL A 12 10.49 13.69 -2.82
N VAL A 13 10.41 14.78 -2.07
CA VAL A 13 9.34 15.77 -2.13
C VAL A 13 9.97 17.11 -2.50
N ALA A 14 9.69 17.57 -3.71
CA ALA A 14 10.00 18.94 -4.11
C ALA A 14 8.82 19.83 -3.72
N SER A 15 8.95 20.52 -2.58
CA SER A 15 7.96 21.46 -2.07
C SER A 15 8.66 22.63 -1.37
N ASN A 16 7.99 23.78 -1.33
CA ASN A 16 8.51 24.99 -0.67
C ASN A 16 8.35 24.97 0.85
N PHE A 17 7.58 24.01 1.38
CA PHE A 17 7.26 23.88 2.78
C PHE A 17 7.29 22.41 3.19
N ARG A 18 7.42 22.20 4.50
CA ARG A 18 7.52 20.87 5.10
C ARG A 18 6.16 20.18 5.07
N LEU A 19 6.15 18.95 4.54
CA LEU A 19 4.99 18.05 4.59
C LEU A 19 5.10 17.05 5.75
N PRO A 20 4.01 16.37 6.15
CA PRO A 20 4.04 15.35 7.20
C PRO A 20 5.11 14.29 6.96
N HIS A 21 5.76 13.82 8.03
CA HIS A 21 6.83 12.80 8.00
C HIS A 21 8.08 13.15 7.21
N THR A 22 8.17 14.36 6.63
CA THR A 22 9.34 14.78 5.87
C THR A 22 10.41 15.47 6.74
N ALA A 23 11.66 15.27 6.36
CA ALA A 23 12.84 15.97 6.85
C ALA A 23 13.57 16.64 5.68
N TRP A 24 14.26 17.74 5.94
CA TRP A 24 15.04 18.43 4.91
C TRP A 24 16.33 17.64 4.61
N ASP A 25 16.62 17.43 3.34
CA ASP A 25 17.87 16.83 2.86
C ASP A 25 18.72 17.91 2.19
N GLU A 26 19.75 18.36 2.90
CA GLU A 26 20.67 19.42 2.43
C GLU A 26 21.42 19.04 1.15
N ARG A 27 21.64 17.74 0.89
CA ARG A 27 22.44 17.29 -0.25
C ARG A 27 21.72 17.49 -1.58
N LEU A 28 20.39 17.46 -1.54
CA LEU A 28 19.52 17.57 -2.72
C LEU A 28 18.67 18.84 -2.70
N GLY A 29 18.65 19.56 -1.58
CA GLY A 29 17.85 20.78 -1.43
C GLY A 29 16.35 20.50 -1.48
N CYS A 30 15.91 19.36 -0.93
CA CYS A 30 14.51 18.93 -0.98
C CYS A 30 14.07 18.25 0.31
N TYR A 31 12.76 18.08 0.49
CA TYR A 31 12.22 17.29 1.59
C TYR A 31 12.22 15.79 1.24
N ARG A 32 12.39 14.95 2.25
CA ARG A 32 12.45 13.49 2.10
C ARG A 32 11.77 12.78 3.27
N CYS A 33 11.09 11.67 3.00
CA CYS A 33 10.56 10.76 4.02
C CYS A 33 10.76 9.29 3.62
N LEU A 34 10.57 8.37 4.57
CA LEU A 34 10.56 6.93 4.26
C LEU A 34 9.36 6.59 3.37
N ALA A 35 9.55 5.66 2.42
CA ALA A 35 8.50 5.24 1.48
C ALA A 35 7.21 4.73 2.15
N MET A 36 7.32 4.18 3.36
CA MET A 36 6.16 3.72 4.14
C MET A 36 5.17 4.83 4.52
N PHE A 37 5.56 6.10 4.47
CA PHE A 37 4.69 7.26 4.75
C PHE A 37 4.02 7.84 3.49
N TYR A 38 4.15 7.16 2.35
CA TYR A 38 3.59 7.63 1.08
C TYR A 38 2.06 7.81 1.14
N GLU A 39 1.33 6.86 1.74
CA GLU A 39 -0.14 6.95 1.87
C GLU A 39 -0.55 8.18 2.70
N ASP A 40 0.11 8.40 3.84
CA ASP A 40 -0.16 9.54 4.73
C ASP A 40 0.13 10.88 4.02
N LEU A 41 1.20 10.93 3.23
CA LEU A 41 1.59 12.10 2.46
C LEU A 41 0.57 12.45 1.37
N VAL A 42 0.17 11.45 0.58
CA VAL A 42 -0.84 11.61 -0.48
C VAL A 42 -2.20 11.95 0.12
N GLY A 43 -2.56 11.32 1.23
CA GLY A 43 -3.78 11.62 1.98
C GLY A 43 -3.83 13.07 2.44
N TYR A 44 -2.72 13.58 3.00
CA TYR A 44 -2.61 14.98 3.40
C TYR A 44 -2.77 15.95 2.22
N LEU A 45 -2.09 15.69 1.11
CA LEU A 45 -2.17 16.55 -0.08
C LEU A 45 -3.59 16.59 -0.67
N LYS A 46 -4.26 15.43 -0.73
CA LYS A 46 -5.67 15.33 -1.17
C LYS A 46 -6.62 16.08 -0.25
N LEU A 47 -6.49 15.90 1.07
CA LEU A 47 -7.33 16.57 2.06
C LEU A 47 -7.12 18.09 2.08
N SER A 48 -5.89 18.53 1.80
CA SER A 48 -5.55 19.96 1.75
C SER A 48 -5.92 20.63 0.41
N GLY A 49 -6.35 19.86 -0.59
CA GLY A 49 -6.67 20.37 -1.92
C GLY A 49 -5.47 20.95 -2.67
N LEU A 50 -4.26 20.48 -2.35
CA LEU A 50 -3.03 20.98 -2.97
C LEU A 50 -2.78 20.25 -4.28
N GLU A 51 -2.39 20.97 -5.32
CA GLU A 51 -1.98 20.37 -6.58
C GLU A 51 -0.56 19.80 -6.48
N TYR A 52 -0.41 18.54 -6.88
CA TYR A 52 0.87 17.84 -6.92
C TYR A 52 0.95 16.88 -8.10
N GLU A 53 2.17 16.62 -8.53
CA GLU A 53 2.51 15.57 -9.48
C GLU A 53 3.04 14.36 -8.72
N ASP A 54 2.45 13.18 -8.97
CA ASP A 54 2.86 11.93 -8.34
C ASP A 54 3.61 11.03 -9.32
N LYS A 55 4.92 10.87 -9.08
CA LYS A 55 5.83 9.98 -9.81
C LYS A 55 6.44 8.93 -8.87
N VAL A 56 5.76 8.60 -7.77
CA VAL A 56 6.27 7.63 -6.79
C VAL A 56 6.00 6.21 -7.23
N LEU A 57 4.77 5.94 -7.66
CA LEU A 57 4.33 4.60 -8.03
C LEU A 57 4.66 4.30 -9.49
N ASP A 58 5.56 3.34 -9.71
CA ASP A 58 5.83 2.70 -11.00
C ASP A 58 5.42 1.23 -10.89
N LEU A 59 4.13 0.98 -11.07
CA LEU A 59 3.53 -0.33 -10.83
C LEU A 59 3.58 -1.21 -12.08
N LEU A 60 3.85 -2.50 -11.87
CA LEU A 60 3.75 -3.50 -12.94
C LEU A 60 2.31 -3.59 -13.46
N PRO A 61 2.12 -3.81 -14.78
CA PRO A 61 0.80 -4.08 -15.32
C PRO A 61 0.26 -5.37 -14.71
N MET A 62 -0.98 -5.31 -14.21
CA MET A 62 -1.65 -6.43 -13.57
C MET A 62 -2.92 -6.78 -14.35
N GLN A 63 -3.19 -8.08 -14.47
CA GLN A 63 -4.44 -8.57 -15.04
C GLN A 63 -5.58 -8.39 -14.03
N ASP A 64 -6.77 -8.09 -14.55
CA ASP A 64 -7.96 -7.96 -13.73
C ASP A 64 -8.38 -9.32 -13.16
N LEU A 65 -8.22 -9.49 -11.84
CA LEU A 65 -8.60 -10.71 -11.13
C LEU A 65 -10.10 -10.77 -10.82
N SER A 66 -10.85 -9.69 -11.03
CA SER A 66 -12.30 -9.67 -10.78
C SER A 66 -13.07 -10.57 -11.75
N CYS A 67 -12.52 -10.79 -12.96
CA CYS A 67 -13.07 -11.67 -13.98
C CYS A 67 -12.77 -13.16 -13.74
N CYS A 68 -11.85 -13.46 -12.83
CA CYS A 68 -11.47 -14.83 -12.50
C CYS A 68 -12.38 -15.35 -11.38
N GLU A 69 -13.23 -16.34 -11.69
CA GLU A 69 -13.92 -17.11 -10.64
C GLU A 69 -12.89 -17.95 -9.87
N LEU A 70 -12.24 -17.33 -8.89
CA LEU A 70 -11.57 -18.06 -7.83
C LEU A 70 -12.66 -18.78 -7.05
N GLY A 71 -12.85 -20.07 -7.29
CA GLY A 71 -13.75 -20.96 -6.52
C GLY A 71 -13.41 -21.11 -5.03
N LEU A 72 -12.67 -20.15 -4.47
CA LEU A 72 -12.28 -20.03 -3.07
C LEU A 72 -13.42 -19.41 -2.26
N ARG A 73 -14.10 -20.26 -1.51
CA ARG A 73 -15.08 -19.86 -0.49
C ARG A 73 -14.39 -19.76 0.86
N LEU A 74 -14.63 -18.65 1.56
CA LEU A 74 -14.16 -18.44 2.92
C LEU A 74 -15.16 -19.05 3.91
N HIS A 75 -14.67 -19.44 5.08
CA HIS A 75 -15.54 -19.68 6.23
C HIS A 75 -16.01 -18.37 6.86
N ASP A 76 -17.12 -18.38 7.59
CA ASP A 76 -17.71 -17.18 8.19
C ASP A 76 -16.71 -16.35 9.01
N TYR A 77 -15.88 -17.01 9.83
CA TYR A 77 -14.86 -16.32 10.64
C TYR A 77 -13.74 -15.69 9.79
N GLN A 78 -13.43 -16.26 8.63
CA GLN A 78 -12.45 -15.73 7.69
C GLN A 78 -13.01 -14.52 6.94
N GLU A 79 -14.29 -14.58 6.55
CA GLU A 79 -14.99 -13.45 5.93
C GLU A 79 -15.08 -12.26 6.87
N GLU A 80 -15.45 -12.51 8.13
CA GLU A 80 -15.50 -11.47 9.14
C GLU A 80 -14.13 -10.84 9.40
N ALA A 81 -13.09 -11.67 9.50
CA ALA A 81 -11.70 -11.21 9.66
C ALA A 81 -11.26 -10.34 8.48
N LEU A 82 -11.50 -10.80 7.24
CA LEU A 82 -11.17 -10.04 6.03
C LEU A 82 -11.94 -8.72 5.97
N LYS A 83 -13.25 -8.75 6.25
CA LYS A 83 -14.12 -7.57 6.24
C LYS A 83 -13.64 -6.50 7.22
N LYS A 84 -13.24 -6.90 8.44
CA LYS A 84 -12.65 -5.99 9.43
C LYS A 84 -11.33 -5.40 8.94
N TRP A 85 -10.45 -6.24 8.39
CA TRP A 85 -9.16 -5.77 7.87
C TRP A 85 -9.31 -4.82 6.67
N LEU A 86 -10.29 -5.04 5.79
CA LEU A 86 -10.55 -4.19 4.61
C LEU A 86 -10.98 -2.76 4.95
N GLN A 87 -11.41 -2.48 6.19
CA GLN A 87 -11.76 -1.12 6.64
C GLN A 87 -10.54 -0.22 6.70
N THR A 88 -9.38 -0.76 7.09
CA THR A 88 -8.11 -0.02 7.19
C THR A 88 -7.13 -0.41 6.10
N ARG A 89 -7.24 -1.63 5.55
CA ARG A 89 -6.31 -2.25 4.59
C ARG A 89 -4.86 -2.28 5.10
N ARG A 90 -4.70 -2.14 6.41
CA ARG A 90 -3.43 -2.04 7.12
C ARG A 90 -3.62 -2.61 8.52
N GLY A 91 -2.85 -3.66 8.84
CA GLY A 91 -2.96 -4.38 10.09
C GLY A 91 -2.60 -5.86 9.94
N ALA A 92 -2.69 -6.61 11.02
CA ALA A 92 -2.39 -8.03 11.06
C ALA A 92 -3.66 -8.85 11.34
N LEU A 93 -3.81 -9.97 10.62
CA LEU A 93 -4.82 -10.99 10.90
C LEU A 93 -4.14 -12.20 11.53
N VAL A 94 -4.58 -12.58 12.73
CA VAL A 94 -4.06 -13.74 13.46
C VAL A 94 -5.06 -14.88 13.35
N LEU A 95 -4.65 -15.95 12.67
CA LEU A 95 -5.44 -17.17 12.52
C LEU A 95 -4.59 -18.39 12.91
N PRO A 96 -5.20 -19.44 13.50
CA PRO A 96 -4.51 -20.69 13.83
C PRO A 96 -3.76 -21.30 12.62
N THR A 97 -2.79 -22.16 12.91
CA THR A 97 -2.16 -23.01 11.87
C THR A 97 -3.22 -23.87 11.19
N GLY A 98 -3.13 -24.05 9.88
CA GLY A 98 -4.13 -24.80 9.11
C GLY A 98 -5.46 -24.07 8.86
N ALA A 99 -5.75 -22.94 9.53
CA ALA A 99 -7.01 -22.20 9.40
C ALA A 99 -7.15 -21.37 8.11
N GLY A 100 -6.35 -21.63 7.06
CA GLY A 100 -6.50 -20.98 5.76
C GLY A 100 -6.03 -19.53 5.65
N LYS A 101 -4.96 -19.12 6.36
CA LYS A 101 -4.34 -17.77 6.22
C LYS A 101 -4.07 -17.39 4.76
N THR A 102 -3.56 -18.35 3.98
CA THR A 102 -3.29 -18.18 2.56
C THR A 102 -4.56 -17.90 1.76
N VAL A 103 -5.67 -18.58 2.07
CA VAL A 103 -6.98 -18.39 1.42
C VAL A 103 -7.48 -16.97 1.67
N VAL A 104 -7.36 -16.46 2.90
CA VAL A 104 -7.72 -15.07 3.24
C VAL A 104 -6.85 -14.07 2.49
N GLY A 105 -5.54 -14.31 2.41
CA GLY A 105 -4.60 -13.46 1.67
C GLY A 105 -4.92 -13.40 0.17
N ILE A 106 -5.15 -14.56 -0.45
CA ILE A 106 -5.57 -14.64 -1.86
C ILE A 106 -6.89 -13.90 -2.08
N LYS A 107 -7.86 -14.05 -1.16
CA LYS A 107 -9.13 -13.33 -1.26
C LYS A 107 -8.94 -11.81 -1.13
N ALA A 108 -8.05 -11.35 -0.24
CA ALA A 108 -7.72 -9.93 -0.13
C ALA A 108 -7.11 -9.37 -1.42
N ILE A 109 -6.19 -10.11 -2.05
CA ILE A 109 -5.60 -9.75 -3.35
C ILE A 109 -6.67 -9.66 -4.44
N SER A 110 -7.55 -10.65 -4.51
CA SER A 110 -8.65 -10.67 -5.48
C SER A 110 -9.64 -9.51 -5.29
N VAL A 111 -9.97 -9.16 -4.03
CA VAL A 111 -10.90 -8.07 -3.73
C VAL A 111 -10.28 -6.70 -4.00
N LEU A 112 -9.00 -6.49 -3.67
CA LEU A 112 -8.33 -5.20 -3.88
C LEU A 112 -7.89 -5.02 -5.33
N ASN A 113 -7.57 -6.11 -6.04
CA ASN A 113 -7.18 -6.11 -7.44
C ASN A 113 -6.05 -5.11 -7.76
N VAL A 114 -5.03 -5.09 -6.90
CA VAL A 114 -3.85 -4.22 -7.02
C VAL A 114 -2.57 -5.06 -7.00
N PRO A 115 -1.48 -4.59 -7.64
CA PRO A 115 -0.19 -5.25 -7.56
C PRO A 115 0.23 -5.51 -6.11
N THR A 116 0.48 -6.78 -5.79
CA THR A 116 0.72 -7.22 -4.41
C THR A 116 2.05 -7.97 -4.33
N LEU A 117 2.89 -7.59 -3.37
CA LEU A 117 4.11 -8.32 -3.00
C LEU A 117 3.81 -9.25 -1.83
N VAL A 118 3.95 -10.57 -2.05
CA VAL A 118 3.86 -11.58 -1.00
C VAL A 118 5.27 -11.92 -0.52
N VAL A 119 5.56 -11.62 0.75
CA VAL A 119 6.86 -11.93 1.38
C VAL A 119 6.68 -13.10 2.32
N VAL A 120 7.44 -14.17 2.08
CA VAL A 120 7.43 -15.40 2.87
C VAL A 120 8.84 -15.72 3.39
N PRO A 121 8.97 -16.48 4.48
CA PRO A 121 10.29 -16.80 5.04
C PRO A 121 11.13 -17.73 4.15
N THR A 122 10.48 -18.60 3.37
CA THR A 122 11.10 -19.66 2.59
C THR A 122 10.62 -19.64 1.14
N LEU A 123 11.42 -20.21 0.23
CA LEU A 123 11.04 -20.41 -1.18
C LEU A 123 10.17 -21.66 -1.40
N GLU A 124 10.15 -22.56 -0.41
CA GLU A 124 9.35 -23.78 -0.37
C GLU A 124 7.91 -23.52 0.05
#